data_AF-A0A938KZE9-F1
#
_entry.id   AF-A0A938KZE9-F1
#
_cell.length_a   1.000
_cell.length_b   1.000
_cell.length_c   1.000
_cell.angle_alpha   90.00
_cell.angle_beta   90.00
_cell.angle_gamma   90.00
#
_symmetry.space_group_name_H-M   'P 1'
#
loop_
_entity.id
_entity.type
_entity.pdbx_description
1 polymer ?
#
loop_
_entity_poly.entity_id
_entity_poly.type
_entity_poly.pdbx_seq_one_letter_code
_entity_poly.pdbx_strand_id
1 'polypeptide(L)'
;MTPPAEAVESGTITSPKGFSAGATFAGLKTPGPGKLDLGLLFSELPCTAAGVFSQNSVVSPSVTLSRQTVREGGAVRGIVVNSGCANCSVGEQGLTDAREVAALAASHLEVKPEEMLICSTGVIGVELPMGIIREHMPAIRLRDDGGHDLARAIVTTDTRTKERAVQVRIGRRVVTVGGIAKGAGMIHPNMATMLCFMATDAAVERGFLQKVLYDAARVSFNQVDVDGDQSTNDTMLLLANGAAGNEPLAGGDAGSEAFAAAVTDVAQYLAKEIARDGEGANCLIEVRVDGAK
;
A
#
# COMPACT_ATOMS: atom_id res chain seq x y z
N MET A 1 25.09 17.83 -2.67
CA MET A 1 24.62 16.44 -2.53
C MET A 1 23.67 16.38 -1.37
N THR A 2 22.44 15.95 -1.62
CA THR A 2 21.45 15.68 -0.59
C THR A 2 21.93 14.49 0.25
N PRO A 3 21.92 14.56 1.59
CA PRO A 3 22.31 13.43 2.42
C PRO A 3 21.40 12.22 2.10
N PRO A 4 21.95 10.99 2.05
CA PRO A 4 21.17 9.80 1.73
C PRO A 4 20.12 9.56 2.81
N ALA A 5 19.01 8.92 2.43
CA ALA A 5 18.01 8.48 3.39
C ALA A 5 18.62 7.39 4.29
N GLU A 6 18.34 7.46 5.59
CA GLU A 6 18.82 6.52 6.60
C GLU A 6 17.76 5.47 6.89
N ALA A 7 18.12 4.19 6.90
CA ALA A 7 17.17 3.13 7.21
C ALA A 7 16.73 3.19 8.68
N VAL A 8 15.43 3.01 8.93
CA VAL A 8 14.88 2.84 10.27
C VAL A 8 14.94 1.34 10.60
N GLU A 9 15.68 0.99 11.66
CA GLU A 9 15.77 -0.39 12.11
C GLU A 9 14.40 -0.93 12.51
N SER A 10 14.04 -2.10 11.98
CA SER A 10 12.70 -2.69 12.12
C SER A 10 11.55 -1.75 11.70
N GLY A 11 11.83 -0.80 10.81
CA GLY A 11 10.84 0.16 10.33
C GLY A 11 9.76 -0.47 9.45
N THR A 12 8.54 0.04 9.55
CA THR A 12 7.34 -0.43 8.85
C THR A 12 6.46 0.75 8.42
N ILE A 13 5.27 0.49 7.88
CA ILE A 13 4.35 1.54 7.41
C ILE A 13 3.86 2.49 8.51
N THR A 14 3.93 2.11 9.79
CA THR A 14 3.57 2.97 10.93
C THR A 14 4.78 3.68 11.56
N SER A 15 5.99 3.57 10.98
CA SER A 15 7.15 4.35 11.43
C SER A 15 6.98 5.88 11.27
N PRO A 16 6.30 6.41 10.24
CA PRO A 16 5.98 7.84 10.18
C PRO A 16 4.98 8.24 11.27
N LYS A 17 5.14 9.45 11.80
CA LYS A 17 4.30 9.98 12.89
C LYS A 17 2.83 10.07 12.49
N GLY A 18 1.95 9.81 13.47
CA GLY A 18 0.50 9.94 13.30
C GLY A 18 -0.16 8.81 12.51
N PHE A 19 0.56 7.70 12.25
CA PHE A 19 0.00 6.48 11.70
C PHE A 19 -0.06 5.37 12.74
N SER A 20 -1.18 4.66 12.75
CA SER A 20 -1.35 3.40 13.50
C SER A 20 -1.95 2.35 12.57
N ALA A 21 -1.75 1.09 12.92
CA ALA A 21 -2.30 -0.01 12.14
C ALA A 21 -2.76 -1.14 13.06
N GLY A 22 -3.60 -2.01 12.53
CA GLY A 22 -4.10 -3.17 13.25
C GLY A 22 -4.62 -4.21 12.28
N ALA A 23 -4.66 -5.46 12.71
CA ALA A 23 -5.24 -6.52 11.92
C ALA A 23 -5.79 -7.65 12.79
N THR A 24 -6.65 -8.46 12.19
CA THR A 24 -7.24 -9.64 12.81
C THR A 24 -7.24 -10.81 11.82
N PHE A 25 -7.44 -12.00 12.36
CA PHE A 25 -7.84 -13.17 11.59
C PHE A 25 -9.37 -13.25 11.61
N ALA A 26 -9.98 -12.91 10.49
CA ALA A 26 -11.41 -13.00 10.24
C ALA A 26 -11.81 -14.37 9.65
N GLY A 27 -10.89 -15.12 9.06
CA GLY A 27 -11.20 -16.42 8.45
C GLY A 27 -11.49 -16.36 6.95
N LEU A 28 -10.94 -15.34 6.28
CA LEU A 28 -10.92 -15.20 4.82
C LEU A 28 -9.86 -16.09 4.17
N LYS A 29 -8.80 -16.42 4.92
CA LYS A 29 -7.77 -17.39 4.53
C LYS A 29 -7.89 -18.67 5.36
N THR A 30 -7.29 -19.75 4.86
CA THR A 30 -7.14 -21.00 5.62
C THR A 30 -6.45 -20.72 6.98
N PRO A 31 -7.00 -21.21 8.11
CA PRO A 31 -6.41 -21.02 9.43
C PRO A 31 -4.97 -21.51 9.51
N GLY A 32 -4.15 -20.82 10.29
CA GLY A 32 -2.78 -21.22 10.56
C GLY A 32 -2.09 -20.32 11.59
N PRO A 33 -0.94 -20.74 12.13
CA PRO A 33 -0.20 -19.97 13.12
C PRO A 33 0.15 -18.56 12.61
N GLY A 34 -0.21 -17.53 13.37
CA GLY A 34 0.13 -16.13 13.06
C GLY A 34 -0.56 -15.55 11.82
N LYS A 35 -1.54 -16.26 11.22
CA LYS A 35 -2.30 -15.76 10.06
C LYS A 35 -3.18 -14.58 10.49
N LEU A 36 -3.19 -13.56 9.65
CA LEU A 36 -4.07 -12.39 9.70
C LEU A 36 -4.59 -12.18 8.28
N ASP A 37 -5.78 -11.64 8.10
CA ASP A 37 -6.41 -11.56 6.78
C ASP A 37 -7.37 -10.37 6.59
N LEU A 38 -7.60 -9.58 7.64
CA LEU A 38 -8.31 -8.30 7.58
C LEU A 38 -7.51 -7.27 8.39
N GLY A 39 -7.21 -6.11 7.79
CA GLY A 39 -6.36 -5.09 8.40
C GLY A 39 -6.78 -3.66 8.09
N LEU A 40 -6.30 -2.75 8.94
CA LEU A 40 -6.50 -1.31 8.86
C LEU A 40 -5.16 -0.59 9.00
N LEU A 41 -4.92 0.39 8.13
CA LEU A 41 -4.00 1.51 8.35
C LEU A 41 -4.84 2.75 8.64
N PHE A 42 -4.46 3.51 9.64
CA PHE A 42 -5.14 4.75 10.02
C PHE A 42 -4.14 5.88 10.24
N SER A 43 -4.51 7.07 9.79
CA SER A 43 -3.83 8.32 10.09
C SER A 43 -4.70 9.18 11.00
N GLU A 44 -4.11 9.68 12.08
CA GLU A 44 -4.78 10.62 12.99
C GLU A 44 -5.09 11.95 12.30
N LEU A 45 -4.29 12.32 11.30
CA LEU A 45 -4.45 13.53 10.51
C LEU A 45 -4.96 13.21 9.09
N PRO A 46 -5.73 14.11 8.46
CA PRO A 46 -6.03 14.04 7.04
C PRO A 46 -4.78 13.85 6.17
N CYS A 47 -4.82 12.87 5.28
CA CYS A 47 -3.74 12.62 4.33
C CYS A 47 -4.03 13.24 2.97
N THR A 48 -2.99 13.80 2.36
CA THR A 48 -2.92 13.83 0.90
C THR A 48 -2.63 12.42 0.42
N ALA A 49 -3.44 11.91 -0.51
CA ALA A 49 -3.31 10.56 -1.06
C ALA A 49 -2.88 10.60 -2.53
N ALA A 50 -1.97 9.71 -2.88
CA ALA A 50 -1.60 9.39 -4.26
C ALA A 50 -1.80 7.89 -4.51
N GLY A 51 -2.09 7.53 -5.77
CA GLY A 51 -2.34 6.14 -6.13
C GLY A 51 -1.91 5.81 -7.56
N VAL A 52 -1.37 4.60 -7.74
CA VAL A 52 -1.17 3.96 -9.04
C VAL A 52 -1.89 2.61 -8.98
N PHE A 53 -2.60 2.25 -10.04
CA PHE A 53 -3.54 1.13 -10.03
C PHE A 53 -3.39 0.25 -11.27
N SER A 54 -3.88 -0.99 -11.21
CA SER A 54 -3.89 -1.93 -12.33
C SER A 54 -4.47 -1.32 -13.61
N GLN A 55 -3.83 -1.64 -14.74
CA GLN A 55 -4.29 -1.31 -16.09
C GLN A 55 -4.97 -2.50 -16.80
N ASN A 56 -5.17 -3.61 -16.08
CA ASN A 56 -5.86 -4.77 -16.63
C ASN A 56 -7.27 -4.37 -17.13
N SER A 57 -7.76 -5.04 -18.16
CA SER A 57 -9.11 -4.82 -18.70
C SER A 57 -10.20 -5.34 -17.75
N VAL A 58 -9.87 -6.31 -16.91
CA VAL A 58 -10.68 -6.81 -15.80
C VAL A 58 -10.14 -6.19 -14.51
N VAL A 59 -10.90 -5.30 -13.90
CA VAL A 59 -10.46 -4.56 -12.70
C VAL A 59 -11.40 -4.86 -11.53
N SER A 60 -10.82 -5.16 -10.36
CA SER A 60 -11.59 -5.33 -9.14
C SER A 60 -12.38 -4.07 -8.79
N PRO A 61 -13.67 -4.19 -8.39
CA PRO A 61 -14.43 -3.08 -7.83
C PRO A 61 -13.74 -2.35 -6.67
N SER A 62 -12.89 -3.03 -5.88
CA SER A 62 -12.09 -2.41 -4.82
C SER A 62 -11.06 -1.41 -5.38
N VAL A 63 -10.41 -1.76 -6.50
CA VAL A 63 -9.51 -0.85 -7.23
C VAL A 63 -10.28 0.34 -7.79
N THR A 64 -11.46 0.09 -8.37
CA THR A 64 -12.33 1.14 -8.91
C THR A 64 -12.72 2.17 -7.86
N LEU A 65 -13.16 1.71 -6.67
CA LEU A 65 -13.55 2.59 -5.58
C LEU A 65 -12.37 3.40 -5.06
N SER A 66 -11.23 2.77 -4.74
CA SER A 66 -10.05 3.47 -4.23
C SER A 66 -9.48 4.47 -5.25
N ARG A 67 -9.50 4.12 -6.55
CA ARG A 67 -9.10 5.05 -7.62
C ARG A 67 -10.00 6.28 -7.67
N GLN A 68 -11.30 6.10 -7.48
CA GLN A 68 -12.25 7.21 -7.40
C GLN A 68 -11.95 8.11 -6.19
N THR A 69 -11.79 7.53 -5.00
CA THR A 69 -11.49 8.27 -3.76
C THR A 69 -10.19 9.09 -3.88
N VAL A 70 -9.11 8.49 -4.38
CA VAL A 70 -7.84 9.20 -4.64
C VAL A 70 -8.01 10.33 -5.65
N ARG A 71 -8.82 10.13 -6.70
CA ARG A 71 -9.08 11.14 -7.74
C ARG A 71 -9.95 12.29 -7.24
N GLU A 72 -10.86 12.05 -6.32
CA GLU A 72 -11.64 13.13 -5.69
C GLU A 72 -10.76 14.01 -4.79
N GLY A 73 -9.74 13.42 -4.16
CA GLY A 73 -8.73 14.16 -3.41
C GLY A 73 -9.23 14.72 -2.09
N GLY A 74 -10.20 14.02 -1.48
CA GLY A 74 -10.65 14.30 -0.12
C GLY A 74 -9.60 13.96 0.94
N ALA A 75 -9.96 14.24 2.20
CA ALA A 75 -9.14 14.01 3.38
C ALA A 75 -9.06 12.51 3.73
N VAL A 76 -8.32 11.71 2.97
CA VAL A 76 -8.16 10.28 3.25
C VAL A 76 -7.59 10.08 4.66
N ARG A 77 -8.16 9.16 5.43
CA ARG A 77 -7.78 8.82 6.80
C ARG A 77 -7.21 7.43 6.94
N GLY A 78 -7.34 6.56 5.94
CA GLY A 78 -6.79 5.21 6.06
C GLY A 78 -7.04 4.28 4.89
N ILE A 79 -6.58 3.04 5.07
CA ILE A 79 -6.75 1.93 4.14
C ILE A 79 -7.33 0.76 4.93
N VAL A 80 -8.43 0.18 4.44
CA VAL A 80 -8.89 -1.15 4.83
C VAL A 80 -8.45 -2.15 3.77
N VAL A 81 -7.95 -3.30 4.21
CA VAL A 81 -7.46 -4.34 3.32
C VAL A 81 -7.88 -5.72 3.79
N ASN A 82 -8.28 -6.56 2.85
CA ASN A 82 -8.48 -7.98 3.08
C ASN A 82 -7.58 -8.83 2.17
N SER A 83 -7.18 -10.00 2.67
CA SER A 83 -6.55 -11.04 1.86
C SER A 83 -7.35 -12.35 1.92
N GLY A 84 -7.26 -13.16 0.86
CA GLY A 84 -8.03 -14.40 0.68
C GLY A 84 -9.13 -14.30 -0.38
N CYS A 85 -9.66 -13.10 -0.62
CA CYS A 85 -10.64 -12.83 -1.66
C CYS A 85 -10.27 -11.54 -2.40
N ALA A 86 -10.16 -11.61 -3.73
CA ALA A 86 -9.79 -10.46 -4.56
C ALA A 86 -10.95 -9.49 -4.80
N ASN A 87 -12.19 -9.89 -4.52
CA ASN A 87 -13.38 -9.13 -4.89
C ASN A 87 -13.28 -8.70 -6.37
N CYS A 88 -13.21 -9.65 -7.29
CA CYS A 88 -13.07 -9.39 -8.72
C CYS A 88 -13.91 -10.37 -9.51
N SER A 89 -14.48 -9.92 -10.64
CA SER A 89 -15.35 -10.73 -11.50
C SER A 89 -16.61 -11.28 -10.81
N VAL A 90 -17.20 -10.47 -9.91
CA VAL A 90 -18.41 -10.81 -9.12
C VAL A 90 -19.61 -9.90 -9.42
N GLY A 91 -19.60 -9.23 -10.58
CA GLY A 91 -20.67 -8.33 -11.00
C GLY A 91 -20.81 -7.08 -10.14
N GLU A 92 -22.02 -6.50 -10.11
CA GLU A 92 -22.32 -5.26 -9.37
C GLU A 92 -22.16 -5.42 -7.85
N GLN A 93 -22.36 -6.64 -7.33
CA GLN A 93 -22.25 -6.95 -5.91
C GLN A 93 -20.87 -6.57 -5.36
N GLY A 94 -19.80 -6.78 -6.12
CA GLY A 94 -18.44 -6.47 -5.65
C GLY A 94 -18.22 -4.98 -5.36
N LEU A 95 -18.90 -4.07 -6.07
CA LEU A 95 -18.81 -2.64 -5.77
C LEU A 95 -19.64 -2.27 -4.53
N THR A 96 -20.81 -2.92 -4.35
CA THR A 96 -21.61 -2.79 -3.13
C THR A 96 -20.82 -3.25 -1.91
N ASP A 97 -20.19 -4.42 -1.98
CA ASP A 97 -19.37 -4.98 -0.90
C ASP A 97 -18.17 -4.07 -0.61
N ALA A 98 -17.45 -3.60 -1.64
CA ALA A 98 -16.31 -2.70 -1.46
C ALA A 98 -16.68 -1.41 -0.70
N ARG A 99 -17.84 -0.81 -1.03
CA ARG A 99 -18.37 0.36 -0.32
C ARG A 99 -18.74 0.03 1.12
N GLU A 100 -19.36 -1.12 1.35
CA GLU A 100 -19.72 -1.54 2.68
C GLU A 100 -18.50 -1.81 3.56
N VAL A 101 -17.45 -2.48 3.05
CA VAL A 101 -16.21 -2.67 3.80
C VAL A 101 -15.57 -1.34 4.17
N ALA A 102 -15.52 -0.37 3.24
CA ALA A 102 -15.02 0.98 3.52
C ALA A 102 -15.86 1.68 4.59
N ALA A 103 -17.19 1.55 4.55
CA ALA A 103 -18.10 2.12 5.55
C ALA A 103 -17.97 1.47 6.93
N LEU A 104 -17.78 0.15 7.00
CA LEU A 104 -17.54 -0.58 8.25
C LEU A 104 -16.22 -0.13 8.90
N ALA A 105 -15.16 -0.01 8.09
CA ALA A 105 -13.88 0.50 8.55
C ALA A 105 -13.99 1.95 9.04
N ALA A 106 -14.67 2.81 8.27
CA ALA A 106 -14.89 4.20 8.64
C ALA A 106 -15.69 4.33 9.95
N SER A 107 -16.75 3.54 10.13
CA SER A 107 -17.53 3.50 11.36
C SER A 107 -16.71 3.02 12.56
N HIS A 108 -15.84 2.02 12.38
CA HIS A 108 -14.94 1.54 13.44
C HIS A 108 -13.90 2.59 13.86
N LEU A 109 -13.51 3.46 12.93
CA LEU A 109 -12.52 4.52 13.12
C LEU A 109 -13.13 5.90 13.39
N GLU A 110 -14.47 5.99 13.47
CA GLU A 110 -15.23 7.23 13.67
C GLU A 110 -14.92 8.32 12.63
N VAL A 111 -14.70 7.91 11.37
CA VAL A 111 -14.50 8.78 10.20
C VAL A 111 -15.58 8.55 9.15
N LYS A 112 -15.56 9.31 8.06
CA LYS A 112 -16.53 9.15 6.97
C LYS A 112 -16.10 8.04 6.00
N PRO A 113 -17.04 7.32 5.36
CA PRO A 113 -16.73 6.29 4.37
C PRO A 113 -15.85 6.79 3.22
N GLU A 114 -16.04 8.03 2.78
CA GLU A 114 -15.27 8.64 1.68
C GLU A 114 -13.82 8.96 2.08
N GLU A 115 -13.50 8.88 3.37
CA GLU A 115 -12.14 9.06 3.89
C GLU A 115 -11.35 7.73 3.92
N MET A 116 -11.95 6.60 3.51
CA MET A 116 -11.31 5.29 3.53
C MET A 116 -11.04 4.76 2.12
N LEU A 117 -9.85 4.19 1.94
CA LEU A 117 -9.49 3.38 0.76
C LEU A 117 -9.70 1.90 1.06
N ILE A 118 -10.09 1.12 0.05
CA ILE A 118 -10.26 -0.34 0.14
C ILE A 118 -9.34 -1.06 -0.85
N CYS A 119 -8.67 -2.10 -0.38
CA CYS A 119 -7.88 -3.01 -1.21
C CYS A 119 -8.21 -4.47 -0.89
N SER A 120 -8.19 -5.31 -1.90
CA SER A 120 -8.55 -6.73 -1.80
C SER A 120 -7.54 -7.55 -2.58
N THR A 121 -7.21 -8.75 -2.11
CA THR A 121 -6.32 -9.68 -2.83
C THR A 121 -6.65 -11.13 -2.49
N GLY A 122 -6.52 -12.04 -3.45
CA GLY A 122 -6.80 -13.47 -3.24
C GLY A 122 -7.56 -14.07 -4.42
N VAL A 123 -8.53 -14.93 -4.12
CA VAL A 123 -9.29 -15.66 -5.15
C VAL A 123 -10.21 -14.73 -5.94
N ILE A 124 -10.21 -14.86 -7.28
CA ILE A 124 -11.10 -14.16 -8.22
C ILE A 124 -12.39 -14.96 -8.42
N GLY A 125 -13.52 -14.29 -8.66
CA GLY A 125 -14.81 -14.92 -8.97
C GLY A 125 -15.61 -15.36 -7.74
N VAL A 126 -15.18 -14.96 -6.54
CA VAL A 126 -15.86 -15.23 -5.27
C VAL A 126 -16.19 -13.90 -4.61
N GLU A 127 -17.44 -13.73 -4.18
CA GLU A 127 -17.90 -12.55 -3.45
C GLU A 127 -17.20 -12.42 -2.10
N LEU A 128 -17.11 -11.18 -1.58
CA LEU A 128 -16.58 -10.98 -0.24
C LEU A 128 -17.54 -11.64 0.78
N PRO A 129 -17.04 -12.43 1.74
CA PRO A 129 -17.90 -13.01 2.77
C PRO A 129 -18.28 -11.94 3.80
N MET A 130 -19.21 -11.05 3.43
CA MET A 130 -19.52 -9.83 4.19
C MET A 130 -20.03 -10.11 5.60
N GLY A 131 -20.66 -11.26 5.87
CA GLY A 131 -21.02 -11.69 7.22
C GLY A 131 -19.79 -11.78 8.14
N ILE A 132 -18.73 -12.40 7.64
CA ILE A 132 -17.45 -12.55 8.37
C ILE A 132 -16.79 -11.18 8.57
N ILE A 133 -16.74 -10.34 7.53
CA ILE A 133 -16.09 -9.02 7.63
C ILE A 133 -16.82 -8.14 8.66
N ARG A 134 -18.15 -8.12 8.66
CA ARG A 134 -18.95 -7.37 9.65
C ARG A 134 -18.67 -7.81 11.08
N GLU A 135 -18.59 -9.12 11.30
CA GLU A 135 -18.34 -9.69 12.62
C GLU A 135 -16.94 -9.35 13.15
N HIS A 136 -15.93 -9.38 12.28
CA HIS A 136 -14.54 -9.27 12.70
C HIS A 136 -13.93 -7.85 12.61
N MET A 137 -14.55 -6.91 11.88
CA MET A 137 -14.05 -5.51 11.82
C MET A 137 -13.85 -4.90 13.23
N PRO A 138 -14.78 -5.03 14.19
CA PRO A 138 -14.62 -4.45 15.53
C PRO A 138 -13.48 -5.05 16.37
N ALA A 139 -12.96 -6.22 15.96
CA ALA A 139 -11.86 -6.90 16.65
C ALA A 139 -10.49 -6.30 16.30
N ILE A 140 -10.39 -5.47 15.26
CA ILE A 140 -9.13 -4.83 14.86
C ILE A 140 -8.75 -3.78 15.90
N ARG A 141 -7.59 -3.98 16.54
CA ARG A 141 -7.01 -3.04 17.50
C ARG A 141 -5.84 -2.31 16.85
N LEU A 142 -5.98 -0.99 16.71
CA LEU A 142 -4.92 -0.14 16.20
C LEU A 142 -3.83 0.06 17.25
N ARG A 143 -2.57 0.04 16.80
CA ARG A 143 -1.38 0.35 17.58
C ARG A 143 -0.38 1.10 16.71
N ASP A 144 0.44 1.93 17.33
CA ASP A 144 1.52 2.67 16.65
C ASP A 144 2.58 1.72 16.07
N ASP A 145 2.78 0.55 16.69
CA ASP A 145 3.66 -0.52 16.22
C ASP A 145 2.95 -1.59 15.36
N GLY A 146 1.68 -1.35 14.99
CA GLY A 146 0.83 -2.33 14.33
C GLY A 146 1.15 -2.58 12.85
N GLY A 147 2.11 -1.86 12.26
CA GLY A 147 2.48 -2.00 10.85
C GLY A 147 2.91 -3.43 10.48
N HIS A 148 3.59 -4.14 11.39
CA HIS A 148 3.96 -5.55 11.20
C HIS A 148 2.76 -6.50 11.13
N ASP A 149 1.70 -6.22 11.90
CA ASP A 149 0.47 -7.01 11.87
C ASP A 149 -0.28 -6.78 10.56
N LEU A 150 -0.31 -5.53 10.08
CA LEU A 150 -0.86 -5.20 8.78
C LEU A 150 -0.07 -5.85 7.64
N ALA A 151 1.26 -5.87 7.71
CA ALA A 151 2.11 -6.57 6.74
C ALA A 151 1.77 -8.07 6.66
N ARG A 152 1.53 -8.72 7.80
CA ARG A 152 1.07 -10.13 7.84
C ARG A 152 -0.38 -10.30 7.38
N ALA A 153 -1.21 -9.27 7.46
CA ALA A 153 -2.60 -9.33 7.03
C ALA A 153 -2.76 -9.33 5.51
N ILE A 154 -1.81 -8.72 4.78
CA ILE A 154 -1.91 -8.56 3.33
C ILE A 154 -1.34 -9.73 2.52
N VAL A 155 -0.47 -10.56 3.10
CA VAL A 155 0.17 -11.67 2.38
C VAL A 155 -0.81 -12.75 1.91
N THR A 156 -0.54 -13.37 0.76
CA THR A 156 -1.28 -14.54 0.26
C THR A 156 -0.37 -15.75 0.12
N THR A 157 0.31 -15.86 -1.01
CA THR A 157 1.26 -16.93 -1.37
C THR A 157 2.69 -16.55 -1.01
N ASP A 158 2.91 -15.30 -0.59
CA ASP A 158 4.17 -14.82 -0.04
C ASP A 158 4.70 -15.75 1.06
N THR A 159 6.02 -15.96 1.08
CA THR A 159 6.66 -16.76 2.14
C THR A 159 7.10 -15.90 3.33
N ARG A 160 7.20 -14.58 3.14
CA ARG A 160 7.60 -13.60 4.16
C ARG A 160 6.93 -12.25 3.97
N THR A 161 6.87 -11.47 5.06
CA THR A 161 6.48 -10.05 4.98
C THR A 161 7.58 -9.21 4.33
N LYS A 162 7.18 -8.09 3.72
CA LYS A 162 8.07 -7.18 3.00
C LYS A 162 7.80 -5.77 3.51
N GLU A 163 8.77 -5.22 4.22
CA GLU A 163 8.60 -4.00 5.01
C GLU A 163 9.87 -3.16 4.95
N ARG A 164 9.75 -1.83 4.91
CA ARG A 164 10.88 -0.91 5.01
C ARG A 164 10.41 0.46 5.47
N ALA A 165 11.23 1.13 6.26
CA ALA A 165 11.13 2.57 6.45
C ALA A 165 12.49 3.24 6.40
N VAL A 166 12.49 4.50 5.95
CA VAL A 166 13.68 5.36 5.88
C VAL A 166 13.35 6.75 6.40
N GLN A 167 14.38 7.44 6.89
CA GLN A 167 14.32 8.83 7.31
C GLN A 167 15.18 9.71 6.41
N VAL A 168 14.69 10.92 6.15
CA VAL A 168 15.41 11.91 5.35
C VAL A 168 15.25 13.29 5.99
N ARG A 169 16.32 14.09 5.93
CA ARG A 169 16.30 15.45 6.46
C ARG A 169 15.85 16.44 5.40
N ILE A 170 14.79 17.18 5.70
CA ILE A 170 14.19 18.22 4.86
C ILE A 170 14.28 19.54 5.62
N GLY A 171 15.24 20.39 5.23
CA GLY A 171 15.60 21.59 5.98
C GLY A 171 16.04 21.25 7.41
N ARG A 172 15.23 21.65 8.40
CA ARG A 172 15.44 21.37 9.84
C ARG A 172 14.57 20.22 10.37
N ARG A 173 13.73 19.62 9.54
CA ARG A 173 12.82 18.53 9.95
C ARG A 173 13.37 17.20 9.47
N VAL A 174 13.09 16.16 10.24
CA VAL A 174 13.26 14.78 9.82
C VAL A 174 11.89 14.27 9.40
N VAL A 175 11.83 13.75 8.18
CA VAL A 175 10.66 13.13 7.58
C VAL A 175 10.93 11.63 7.50
N THR A 176 9.91 10.82 7.72
CA THR A 176 9.94 9.37 7.62
C THR A 176 9.06 8.92 6.47
N VAL A 177 9.53 7.96 5.69
CA VAL A 177 8.75 7.24 4.68
C VAL A 177 8.78 5.76 5.05
N GLY A 178 7.62 5.17 5.30
CA GLY A 178 7.47 3.75 5.60
C GLY A 178 6.59 3.06 4.57
N GLY A 179 6.78 1.77 4.36
CA GLY A 179 5.96 1.00 3.44
C GLY A 179 5.99 -0.50 3.70
N ILE A 180 4.91 -1.14 3.25
CA ILE A 180 4.73 -2.59 3.22
C ILE A 180 4.25 -3.01 1.84
N ALA A 181 4.63 -4.20 1.40
CA ALA A 181 4.16 -4.75 0.15
C ALA A 181 3.86 -6.25 0.26
N LYS A 182 3.02 -6.74 -0.66
CA LYS A 182 2.78 -8.17 -0.90
C LYS A 182 2.76 -8.44 -2.39
N GLY A 183 2.98 -9.69 -2.74
CA GLY A 183 3.12 -10.18 -4.11
C GLY A 183 4.23 -11.21 -4.18
N ALA A 184 3.94 -12.33 -4.84
CA ALA A 184 4.85 -13.45 -5.03
C ALA A 184 4.54 -14.19 -6.35
N GLY A 185 3.26 -14.26 -6.73
CA GLY A 185 2.81 -14.71 -8.04
C GLY A 185 1.82 -13.72 -8.66
N MET A 186 1.53 -13.94 -9.94
CA MET A 186 0.79 -13.07 -10.86
C MET A 186 1.42 -11.66 -10.92
N ILE A 187 2.74 -11.61 -11.07
CA ILE A 187 3.52 -10.37 -11.08
C ILE A 187 4.11 -10.16 -12.47
N HIS A 188 3.54 -9.26 -13.26
CA HIS A 188 4.12 -8.68 -14.48
C HIS A 188 4.14 -7.13 -14.49
N PRO A 189 5.10 -6.47 -15.16
CA PRO A 189 5.12 -5.01 -15.32
C PRO A 189 3.81 -4.40 -15.83
N ASN A 190 3.67 -3.09 -15.65
CA ASN A 190 2.46 -2.29 -15.90
C ASN A 190 1.42 -2.33 -14.77
N MET A 191 1.91 -2.37 -13.52
CA MET A 191 1.20 -2.74 -12.30
C MET A 191 0.79 -4.22 -12.36
N ALA A 192 1.42 -5.01 -11.48
CA ALA A 192 1.46 -6.48 -11.31
C ALA A 192 0.76 -6.90 -10.00
N THR A 193 0.29 -8.14 -9.74
CA THR A 193 -0.46 -8.59 -8.49
C THR A 193 0.18 -8.21 -7.18
N MET A 194 0.11 -6.92 -6.86
CA MET A 194 0.78 -6.32 -5.75
C MET A 194 -0.13 -5.32 -5.08
N LEU A 195 -0.13 -5.42 -3.76
CA LEU A 195 -0.54 -4.32 -2.92
C LEU A 195 0.74 -3.73 -2.33
N CYS A 196 0.93 -2.44 -2.52
CA CYS A 196 2.00 -1.67 -1.91
C CYS A 196 1.39 -0.47 -1.22
N PHE A 197 1.54 -0.39 0.09
CA PHE A 197 1.05 0.73 0.89
C PHE A 197 2.25 1.46 1.47
N MET A 198 2.26 2.77 1.30
CA MET A 198 3.29 3.64 1.83
C MET A 198 2.66 4.78 2.62
N ALA A 199 3.36 5.23 3.63
CA ALA A 199 2.98 6.33 4.50
C ALA A 199 4.16 7.26 4.73
N THR A 200 3.86 8.54 4.95
CA THR A 200 4.86 9.53 5.33
C THR A 200 4.26 10.62 6.21
N ASP A 201 5.07 11.12 7.14
CA ASP A 201 4.73 12.27 7.96
C ASP A 201 5.08 13.60 7.27
N ALA A 202 5.59 13.58 6.03
CA ALA A 202 5.83 14.78 5.25
C ALA A 202 4.54 15.55 4.93
N ALA A 203 4.62 16.88 4.95
CA ALA A 203 3.66 17.73 4.27
C ALA A 203 4.04 17.81 2.78
N VAL A 204 3.12 17.44 1.88
CA VAL A 204 3.38 17.33 0.43
C VAL A 204 2.15 17.78 -0.35
N GLU A 205 2.35 18.58 -1.40
CA GLU A 205 1.26 18.94 -2.31
C GLU A 205 0.82 17.75 -3.16
N ARG A 206 -0.49 17.65 -3.41
CA ARG A 206 -1.12 16.52 -4.12
C ARG A 206 -0.50 16.22 -5.48
N GLY A 207 -0.30 17.26 -6.31
CA GLY A 207 0.25 17.09 -7.65
C GLY A 207 1.67 16.53 -7.62
N PHE A 208 2.50 17.02 -6.68
CA PHE A 208 3.85 16.54 -6.50
C PHE A 208 3.88 15.12 -5.90
N LEU A 209 3.04 14.81 -4.91
CA LEU A 209 2.93 13.48 -4.33
C LEU A 209 2.57 12.41 -5.38
N GLN A 210 1.60 12.72 -6.25
CA GLN A 210 1.20 11.83 -7.34
C GLN A 210 2.32 11.62 -8.37
N LYS A 211 3.07 12.68 -8.71
CA LYS A 211 4.23 12.58 -9.60
C LYS A 211 5.33 11.70 -9.00
N VAL A 212 5.66 11.92 -7.73
CA VAL A 212 6.67 11.13 -7.01
C VAL A 212 6.29 9.66 -6.98
N LEU A 213 5.02 9.35 -6.65
CA LEU A 213 4.56 7.96 -6.61
C LEU A 213 4.63 7.29 -7.99
N TYR A 214 4.22 7.99 -9.05
CA TYR A 214 4.30 7.48 -10.42
C TYR A 214 5.74 7.20 -10.86
N ASP A 215 6.66 8.15 -10.61
CA ASP A 215 8.07 7.98 -10.94
C ASP A 215 8.70 6.82 -10.16
N ALA A 216 8.40 6.69 -8.87
CA ALA A 216 8.86 5.59 -8.03
C ALA A 216 8.36 4.24 -8.55
N ALA A 217 7.06 4.12 -8.88
CA ALA A 217 6.48 2.89 -9.44
C ALA A 217 7.17 2.48 -10.76
N ARG A 218 7.46 3.46 -11.63
CA ARG A 218 8.12 3.24 -12.93
C ARG A 218 9.51 2.62 -12.80
N VAL A 219 10.27 2.98 -11.78
CA VAL A 219 11.66 2.51 -11.56
C VAL A 219 11.78 1.42 -10.49
N SER A 220 10.65 0.83 -10.08
CA SER A 220 10.59 -0.24 -9.08
C SER A 220 9.63 -1.36 -9.53
N PHE A 221 8.38 -1.31 -9.09
CA PHE A 221 7.36 -2.32 -9.32
C PHE A 221 7.06 -2.57 -10.81
N ASN A 222 7.12 -1.54 -11.65
CA ASN A 222 6.97 -1.68 -13.11
C ASN A 222 8.22 -2.21 -13.82
N GLN A 223 9.20 -2.70 -13.07
CA GLN A 223 10.38 -3.41 -13.58
C GLN A 223 10.50 -4.82 -12.99
N VAL A 224 9.47 -5.29 -12.26
CA VAL A 224 9.43 -6.64 -11.68
C VAL A 224 8.49 -7.53 -12.49
N ASP A 225 9.01 -8.70 -12.85
CA ASP A 225 8.26 -9.79 -13.47
C ASP A 225 8.61 -11.09 -12.73
N VAL A 226 7.61 -11.92 -12.47
CA VAL A 226 7.76 -13.26 -11.90
C VAL A 226 7.25 -14.31 -12.88
N ASP A 227 6.07 -14.12 -13.46
CA ASP A 227 5.37 -15.15 -14.23
C ASP A 227 4.63 -14.64 -15.48
N GLY A 228 4.71 -13.34 -15.81
CA GLY A 228 4.07 -12.80 -17.00
C GLY A 228 2.60 -12.41 -16.84
N ASP A 229 1.97 -12.69 -15.70
CA ASP A 229 0.54 -12.43 -15.50
C ASP A 229 0.28 -11.10 -14.77
N GLN A 230 -0.53 -10.23 -15.39
CA GLN A 230 -0.93 -8.95 -14.82
C GLN A 230 -2.21 -9.08 -13.97
N SER A 231 -2.23 -8.53 -12.75
CA SER A 231 -3.41 -8.64 -11.88
C SER A 231 -4.57 -7.76 -12.28
N THR A 232 -5.72 -8.14 -11.74
CA THR A 232 -6.93 -7.31 -11.68
C THR A 232 -6.95 -6.33 -10.49
N ASN A 233 -6.02 -6.45 -9.54
CA ASN A 233 -6.11 -5.83 -8.21
C ASN A 233 -5.00 -4.83 -7.84
N ASP A 234 -4.09 -4.55 -8.76
CA ASP A 234 -2.84 -3.85 -8.43
C ASP A 234 -3.06 -2.47 -7.93
N THR A 235 -2.41 -2.18 -6.82
CA THR A 235 -2.62 -0.93 -6.09
C THR A 235 -1.33 -0.57 -5.35
N MET A 236 -0.76 0.58 -5.71
CA MET A 236 0.27 1.26 -4.95
C MET A 236 -0.30 2.57 -4.41
N LEU A 237 -0.28 2.76 -3.10
CA LEU A 237 -0.80 3.94 -2.42
C LEU A 237 0.28 4.62 -1.59
N LEU A 238 0.24 5.95 -1.55
CA LEU A 238 1.07 6.76 -0.65
C LEU A 238 0.20 7.79 0.07
N LEU A 239 0.18 7.72 1.40
CA LEU A 239 -0.52 8.65 2.28
C LEU A 239 0.48 9.59 2.97
N ALA A 240 0.28 10.90 2.84
CA ALA A 240 1.11 11.94 3.45
C ALA A 240 0.29 12.81 4.40
N ASN A 241 0.58 12.76 5.70
CA ASN A 241 -0.26 13.37 6.74
C ASN A 241 0.27 14.68 7.35
N GLY A 242 1.50 15.10 7.01
CA GLY A 242 2.08 16.37 7.46
C GLY A 242 2.58 16.42 8.92
N ALA A 243 2.55 15.32 9.67
CA ALA A 243 2.93 15.29 11.09
C ALA A 243 4.41 15.66 11.38
N ALA A 244 5.30 15.67 10.38
CA ALA A 244 6.70 16.08 10.51
C ALA A 244 6.85 17.61 10.69
N GLY A 245 5.84 18.39 10.29
CA GLY A 245 5.84 19.85 10.41
C GLY A 245 6.88 20.54 9.52
N ASN A 246 7.18 19.96 8.36
CA ASN A 246 7.90 20.62 7.27
C ASN A 246 6.95 21.52 6.47
N GLU A 247 7.50 22.48 5.73
CA GLU A 247 6.74 23.22 4.72
C GLU A 247 6.29 22.26 3.59
N PRO A 248 5.09 22.46 3.01
CA PRO A 248 4.60 21.60 1.94
C PRO A 248 5.58 21.48 0.77
N LEU A 249 5.93 20.24 0.42
CA LEU A 249 6.79 19.94 -0.72
C LEU A 249 6.00 20.00 -2.03
N ALA A 250 6.50 20.76 -3.02
CA ALA A 250 5.83 20.98 -4.30
C ALA A 250 6.72 20.67 -5.53
N GLY A 251 7.98 20.29 -5.33
CA GLY A 251 8.96 20.07 -6.40
C GLY A 251 9.86 21.27 -6.67
N GLY A 252 10.96 21.02 -7.40
CA GLY A 252 11.90 22.07 -7.84
C GLY A 252 12.92 22.52 -6.80
N ASP A 253 12.89 21.96 -5.59
CA ASP A 253 13.85 22.23 -4.52
C ASP A 253 14.52 20.94 -4.01
N ALA A 254 15.65 21.11 -3.29
CA ALA A 254 16.45 20.00 -2.79
C ALA A 254 15.72 19.12 -1.75
N GLY A 255 14.78 19.68 -0.98
CA GLY A 255 13.96 18.93 -0.03
C GLY A 255 12.95 18.02 -0.74
N SER A 256 12.32 18.54 -1.79
CA SER A 256 11.45 17.78 -2.69
C SER A 256 12.20 16.64 -3.38
N GLU A 257 13.43 16.87 -3.84
CA GLU A 257 14.30 15.82 -4.41
C GLU A 257 14.68 14.76 -3.37
N ALA A 258 15.00 15.18 -2.14
CA ALA A 258 15.30 14.28 -1.03
C ALA A 258 14.13 13.35 -0.71
N PHE A 259 12.92 13.92 -0.65
CA PHE A 259 11.69 13.17 -0.43
C PHE A 259 11.42 12.17 -1.56
N ALA A 260 11.54 12.59 -2.82
CA ALA A 260 11.33 11.72 -3.96
C ALA A 260 12.31 10.54 -3.97
N ALA A 261 13.58 10.78 -3.61
CA ALA A 261 14.59 9.75 -3.47
C ALA A 261 14.25 8.76 -2.34
N ALA A 262 13.76 9.24 -1.19
CA ALA A 262 13.35 8.40 -0.07
C ALA A 262 12.15 7.50 -0.42
N VAL A 263 11.13 8.03 -1.11
CA VAL A 263 9.99 7.24 -1.61
C VAL A 263 10.47 6.19 -2.62
N THR A 264 11.36 6.57 -3.53
CA THR A 264 11.92 5.66 -4.54
C THR A 264 12.74 4.53 -3.90
N ASP A 265 13.54 4.83 -2.88
CA ASP A 265 14.33 3.82 -2.14
C ASP A 265 13.43 2.75 -1.50
N VAL A 266 12.37 3.17 -0.79
CA VAL A 266 11.41 2.25 -0.18
C VAL A 266 10.73 1.40 -1.25
N ALA A 267 10.26 2.03 -2.33
CA ALA A 267 9.61 1.32 -3.43
C ALA A 267 10.53 0.29 -4.11
N GLN A 268 11.78 0.66 -4.42
CA GLN A 268 12.76 -0.23 -5.03
C GLN A 268 13.13 -1.41 -4.14
N TYR A 269 13.30 -1.18 -2.83
CA TYR A 269 13.56 -2.26 -1.90
C TYR A 269 12.39 -3.25 -1.86
N LEU A 270 11.16 -2.75 -1.69
CA LEU A 270 9.97 -3.59 -1.63
C LEU A 270 9.76 -4.38 -2.94
N ALA A 271 10.01 -3.75 -4.09
CA ALA A 271 9.96 -4.41 -5.40
C ALA A 271 10.99 -5.55 -5.51
N LYS A 272 12.23 -5.33 -5.03
CA LYS A 272 13.25 -6.39 -4.97
C LYS A 272 12.86 -7.52 -4.01
N GLU A 273 12.20 -7.21 -2.90
CA GLU A 273 11.69 -8.22 -1.98
C GLU A 273 10.57 -9.07 -2.59
N ILE A 274 9.70 -8.48 -3.43
CA ILE A 274 8.73 -9.24 -4.23
C ILE A 274 9.46 -10.20 -5.18
N ALA A 275 10.41 -9.71 -5.97
CA ALA A 275 11.14 -10.54 -6.93
C ALA A 275 11.92 -11.69 -6.24
N ARG A 276 12.52 -11.42 -5.07
CA ARG A 276 13.19 -12.45 -4.24
C ARG A 276 12.23 -13.46 -3.62
N ASP A 277 10.97 -13.10 -3.46
CA ASP A 277 9.92 -13.97 -2.89
C ASP A 277 9.00 -14.53 -3.99
N GLY A 278 9.42 -14.49 -5.26
CA GLY A 278 8.66 -15.02 -6.37
C GLY A 278 8.30 -16.50 -6.13
N GLU A 279 7.10 -16.92 -6.52
CA GLU A 279 6.63 -18.29 -6.30
C GLU A 279 7.59 -19.31 -6.95
N GLY A 280 8.19 -20.16 -6.11
CA GLY A 280 9.19 -21.14 -6.54
C GLY A 280 10.58 -20.56 -6.90
N ALA A 281 10.80 -19.27 -6.66
CA ALA A 281 12.08 -18.63 -6.93
C ALA A 281 13.14 -19.02 -5.89
N ASN A 282 14.33 -19.38 -6.37
CA ASN A 282 15.51 -19.66 -5.52
C ASN A 282 16.61 -18.59 -5.65
N CYS A 283 16.47 -17.66 -6.60
CA CYS A 283 17.41 -16.57 -6.80
C CYS A 283 16.71 -15.36 -7.43
N LEU A 284 17.26 -14.17 -7.18
CA LEU A 284 16.89 -12.94 -7.85
C LEU A 284 17.74 -12.76 -9.10
N ILE A 285 17.12 -12.44 -10.23
CA ILE A 285 17.82 -12.05 -11.46
C ILE A 285 17.59 -10.56 -11.67
N GLU A 286 18.68 -9.79 -11.75
CA GLU A 286 18.65 -8.37 -12.11
C GLU A 286 19.27 -8.21 -13.51
N VAL A 287 18.50 -7.69 -14.46
CA VAL A 287 18.95 -7.44 -15.83
C VAL A 287 19.16 -5.94 -16.01
N ARG A 288 20.41 -5.55 -16.28
CA ARG A 288 20.75 -4.17 -16.65
C ARG A 288 21.01 -4.10 -18.15
N VAL A 289 20.22 -3.26 -18.83
CA VAL A 289 20.35 -3.01 -20.26
C VAL A 289 20.96 -1.62 -20.45
N ASP A 290 22.15 -1.54 -21.04
CA ASP A 290 22.83 -0.29 -21.39
C ASP A 290 22.89 -0.15 -22.93
N GLY A 291 22.69 1.07 -23.46
CA GLY A 291 22.83 1.36 -24.90
C GLY A 291 21.65 0.96 -25.81
N ALA A 292 20.46 0.70 -25.25
CA ALA A 292 19.25 0.52 -26.04
C ALA A 292 18.88 1.80 -26.82
N LYS A 293 18.25 1.66 -27.99
CA LYS A 293 17.97 2.75 -28.95
C LYS A 293 16.68 3.50 -28.65
#